data_AF-A0A1H8XV88-F1
#
_entry.id   AF-A0A1H8XV88-F1
#
_cell.length_a   1.000
_cell.length_b   1.000
_cell.length_c   1.000
_cell.angle_alpha   90.00
_cell.angle_beta   90.00
_cell.angle_gamma   90.00
#
_symmetry.space_group_name_H-M   'P 1'
#
loop_
_entity.id
_entity.type
_entity.pdbx_description
1 polymer ?
#
loop_
_entity_poly.entity_id
_entity_poly.type
_entity_poly.pdbx_seq_one_letter_code
_entity_poly.pdbx_strand_id
1 'polypeptide(L)'
;MPQTILSVVLDVDPQSASHLSDLIEEFKRQQEEAGAETYGRLKDGVPSLHFLSMSVFQGAHYDPIFVIEANAHAKIAATDC
;
A
#
# COMPACT_ATOMS: atom_id res chain seq x y z
N MET A 1 12.62 3.96 18.52
CA MET A 1 12.87 3.35 17.20
C MET A 1 12.16 4.23 16.18
N PRO A 2 12.86 4.80 15.18
CA PRO A 2 12.23 5.72 14.24
C PRO A 2 11.24 4.97 13.34
N GLN A 3 9.99 5.42 13.34
CA GLN A 3 9.00 5.00 12.35
C GLN A 3 9.20 5.80 11.07
N THR A 4 9.09 5.16 9.93
CA THR A 4 9.13 5.80 8.61
C THR A 4 7.76 5.66 7.97
N ILE A 5 7.20 6.80 7.57
CA ILE A 5 5.97 6.87 6.81
C ILE A 5 6.35 7.12 5.35
N LEU A 6 5.95 6.21 4.48
CA LEU A 6 5.99 6.38 3.03
C LEU A 6 4.56 6.73 2.58
N SER A 7 4.40 7.89 1.94
CA SER A 7 3.15 8.27 1.28
C SER A 7 3.50 8.64 -0.15
N VAL A 8 2.96 7.88 -1.11
CA VAL A 8 3.20 8.06 -2.54
C VAL A 8 1.87 8.32 -3.22
N VAL A 9 1.86 9.36 -4.05
CA VAL A 9 0.71 9.79 -4.84
C VAL A 9 1.08 9.61 -6.32
N LEU A 10 0.23 8.90 -7.06
CA LEU A 10 0.43 8.58 -8.47
C LEU A 10 -0.80 8.99 -9.26
N ASP A 11 -0.59 9.69 -10.38
CA ASP A 11 -1.65 9.91 -11.36
C ASP A 11 -1.97 8.58 -12.06
N VAL A 12 -3.25 8.34 -12.29
CA VAL A 12 -3.77 7.12 -12.92
C VAL A 12 -4.52 7.52 -14.18
N ASP A 13 -4.23 6.83 -15.27
CA ASP A 13 -5.03 6.94 -16.49
C ASP A 13 -6.51 6.65 -16.16
N PRO A 14 -7.45 7.57 -16.47
CA PRO A 14 -8.87 7.39 -16.19
C PRO A 14 -9.44 6.06 -16.70
N GLN A 15 -8.94 5.54 -17.83
CA GLN A 15 -9.40 4.27 -18.40
C GLN A 15 -8.99 3.06 -17.54
N SER A 16 -7.90 3.20 -16.79
CA SER A 16 -7.35 2.13 -15.93
C SER A 16 -7.85 2.18 -14.49
N ALA A 17 -8.54 3.26 -14.07
CA ALA A 17 -8.93 3.47 -12.67
C ALA A 17 -9.85 2.39 -12.11
N SER A 18 -10.81 1.90 -12.90
CA SER A 18 -11.68 0.78 -12.51
C SER A 18 -10.86 -0.50 -12.31
N HIS A 19 -9.99 -0.81 -13.28
CA HIS A 19 -9.16 -2.01 -13.22
C HIS A 19 -8.20 -1.99 -12.03
N LEU A 20 -7.57 -0.84 -11.76
CA LEU A 20 -6.71 -0.65 -10.59
C LEU A 20 -7.48 -0.83 -9.28
N SER A 21 -8.71 -0.31 -9.21
CA SER A 21 -9.58 -0.48 -8.04
C SER A 21 -9.89 -1.97 -7.79
N ASP A 22 -10.22 -2.71 -8.84
CA ASP A 22 -10.49 -4.16 -8.74
C ASP A 22 -9.24 -4.93 -8.26
N LEU A 23 -8.05 -4.57 -8.76
CA LEU A 23 -6.78 -5.16 -8.32
C LEU A 23 -6.48 -4.88 -6.84
N ILE A 24 -6.80 -3.68 -6.35
CA ILE A 24 -6.62 -3.31 -4.96
C ILE A 24 -7.55 -4.10 -4.05
N GLU A 25 -8.82 -4.24 -4.42
CA GLU A 25 -9.80 -5.02 -3.65
C GLU A 25 -9.48 -6.52 -3.66
N GLU A 26 -9.03 -7.05 -4.81
CA GLU A 26 -8.50 -8.40 -4.91
C GLU A 26 -7.32 -8.61 -3.96
N PHE A 27 -6.35 -7.69 -3.98
CA PHE A 27 -5.19 -7.76 -3.11
C PHE A 27 -5.59 -7.72 -1.63
N LYS A 28 -6.46 -6.79 -1.22
CA LYS A 28 -6.98 -6.73 0.15
C LYS A 28 -7.62 -8.04 0.58
N ARG A 29 -8.46 -8.64 -0.28
CA ARG A 29 -9.12 -9.92 -0.01
C ARG A 29 -8.12 -11.06 0.20
N GLN A 30 -7.09 -11.14 -0.64
CA GLN A 30 -6.02 -12.15 -0.49
C GLN A 30 -5.22 -11.99 0.81
N GLN A 31 -5.18 -10.78 1.38
CA GLN A 31 -4.54 -10.52 2.66
C GLN A 31 -5.47 -10.82 3.85
N GLU A 32 -6.79 -10.66 3.70
CA GLU A 32 -7.79 -10.97 4.73
C GLU A 32 -8.07 -12.48 4.88
N GLU A 33 -8.10 -13.24 3.77
CA GLU A 33 -8.33 -14.69 3.78
C GLU A 33 -7.26 -15.48 4.57
N ALA A 34 -6.14 -14.85 4.94
CA ALA A 34 -5.09 -15.45 5.75
C ALA A 34 -5.42 -15.57 7.25
N GLY A 35 -6.60 -15.13 7.70
CA GLY A 35 -7.15 -15.42 9.04
C GLY A 35 -6.43 -14.77 10.23
N ALA A 36 -5.41 -13.96 9.97
CA ALA A 36 -4.70 -13.15 10.96
C ALA A 36 -4.60 -11.72 10.41
N GLU A 37 -4.65 -10.73 11.31
CA GLU A 37 -4.49 -9.28 11.11
C GLU A 37 -4.33 -8.79 9.65
N THR A 38 -5.17 -7.85 9.20
CA THR A 38 -5.09 -7.22 7.88
C THR A 38 -3.63 -7.01 7.44
N TYR A 39 -3.27 -7.58 6.28
CA TYR A 39 -1.90 -7.63 5.73
C TYR A 39 -0.91 -8.62 6.38
N GLY A 40 -1.37 -9.68 7.05
CA GLY A 40 -0.51 -10.67 7.70
C GLY A 40 0.60 -11.26 6.83
N ARG A 41 0.30 -11.66 5.58
CA ARG A 41 1.32 -12.17 4.64
C ARG A 41 2.32 -11.09 4.23
N LEU A 42 1.88 -9.84 4.16
CA LEU A 42 2.74 -8.71 3.87
C LEU A 42 3.67 -8.38 5.05
N LYS A 43 3.20 -8.57 6.29
CA LYS A 43 4.03 -8.49 7.50
C LYS A 43 5.09 -9.60 7.53
N ASP A 44 4.80 -10.79 7.02
CA ASP A 44 5.81 -11.85 6.91
C ASP A 44 6.95 -11.45 5.94
N GLY A 45 6.62 -10.79 4.82
CA GLY A 45 7.60 -10.29 3.84
C GLY A 45 8.30 -8.99 4.26
N VAL A 46 7.61 -8.15 5.04
CA VAL A 46 8.12 -6.89 5.58
C VAL A 46 7.79 -6.84 7.08
N PRO A 47 8.60 -7.46 7.95
CA PRO A 47 8.32 -7.57 9.38
C PRO A 47 8.23 -6.23 10.12
N SER A 48 8.70 -5.17 9.48
CA SER A 48 8.61 -3.81 10.00
C SER A 48 7.33 -3.08 9.61
N LEU A 49 6.46 -3.65 8.76
CA LEU A 49 5.24 -3.01 8.29
C LEU A 49 4.15 -3.06 9.38
N HIS A 50 3.76 -1.90 9.86
CA HIS A 50 2.69 -1.77 10.85
C HIS A 50 1.34 -1.50 10.20
N PHE A 51 1.34 -0.76 9.09
CA PHE A 51 0.14 -0.31 8.42
C PHE A 51 0.41 -0.14 6.92
N LEU A 52 -0.57 -0.52 6.10
CA LEU A 52 -0.62 -0.23 4.67
C LEU A 52 -2.05 0.21 4.32
N SER A 53 -2.16 1.29 3.55
CA SER A 53 -3.38 1.78 2.94
C SER A 53 -3.18 1.99 1.46
N MET A 54 -4.20 1.65 0.68
CA MET A 54 -4.24 1.79 -0.77
C MET A 54 -5.63 2.27 -1.18
N SER A 55 -5.67 3.44 -1.82
CA SER A 55 -6.93 4.11 -2.16
C SER A 55 -6.85 4.80 -3.51
N VAL A 56 -7.91 4.68 -4.31
CA VAL A 56 -8.07 5.39 -5.59
C VAL A 56 -9.14 6.47 -5.40
N PHE A 57 -8.81 7.70 -5.76
CA PHE A 57 -9.70 8.86 -5.70
C PHE A 57 -10.01 9.32 -7.11
N GLN A 58 -11.30 9.41 -7.42
CA GLN A 58 -11.77 9.92 -8.71
C GLN A 58 -12.39 11.32 -8.52
N GLY A 59 -12.23 12.19 -9.51
CA GLY A 59 -12.87 13.50 -9.53
C GLY A 59 -13.14 13.98 -10.94
N ALA A 60 -14.13 14.87 -11.09
CA ALA A 60 -14.53 15.40 -12.40
C ALA A 60 -13.52 16.40 -13.00
N HIS A 61 -12.50 16.80 -12.23
CA HIS A 61 -11.59 17.90 -12.56
C HIS A 61 -10.12 17.48 -12.59
N TYR A 62 -9.82 16.20 -12.38
CA TYR A 62 -8.45 15.68 -12.34
C TYR A 62 -8.44 14.21 -12.76
N ASP A 63 -7.31 13.76 -13.30
CA ASP A 63 -7.09 12.34 -13.57
C ASP A 63 -7.10 11.57 -12.24
N PRO A 64 -7.71 10.37 -12.16
CA PRO A 64 -7.80 9.63 -10.91
C PRO A 64 -6.45 9.48 -10.23
N ILE A 65 -6.46 9.56 -8.90
CA ILE A 65 -5.23 9.57 -8.11
C ILE A 65 -5.18 8.30 -7.28
N PHE A 66 -4.06 7.61 -7.33
CA PHE A 66 -3.78 6.48 -6.48
C PHE A 66 -2.83 6.89 -5.34
N VAL A 67 -3.22 6.58 -4.12
CA VAL A 67 -2.44 6.86 -2.92
C VAL A 67 -2.06 5.54 -2.25
N ILE A 68 -0.76 5.37 -2.00
CA ILE A 68 -0.23 4.29 -1.15
C ILE A 68 0.39 4.92 0.09
N GLU A 69 -0.05 4.48 1.25
CA GLU A 69 0.54 4.87 2.53
C GLU A 69 1.01 3.64 3.29
N ALA A 70 2.30 3.60 3.63
CA ALA A 70 2.88 2.55 4.43
C ALA A 70 3.59 3.15 5.65
N ASN A 71 3.31 2.60 6.83
CA ASN A 71 4.10 2.89 8.02
C ASN A 71 4.92 1.66 8.36
N ALA A 72 6.23 1.81 8.33
CA ALA A 72 7.15 0.75 8.71
C ALA A 72 8.30 1.25 9.59
N HIS A 73 8.85 0.36 10.40
CA HIS A 73 10.14 0.62 11.04
C HIS A 73 11.26 0.49 10.02
N ALA A 74 12.04 1.56 9.81
CA ALA A 74 13.24 1.46 9.00
C ALA A 74 14.28 0.62 9.77
N LYS A 75 14.51 -0.64 9.36
CA LYS A 75 15.83 -1.22 9.53
C LYS A 75 16.69 -0.58 8.46
N ILE A 76 17.47 0.43 8.85
CA ILE A 76 18.65 0.77 8.08
C ILE A 76 19.51 -0.50 8.15
N ALA A 77 19.47 -1.30 7.08
CA ALA A 77 20.51 -2.29 6.89
C ALA A 77 21.78 -1.45 6.76
N ALA A 78 22.58 -1.40 7.83
CA ALA A 78 23.98 -1.08 7.69
C ALA A 78 24.49 -2.11 6.69
N THR A 79 24.60 -1.70 5.43
CA THR A 79 25.42 -2.44 4.48
C THR A 79 26.83 -2.20 5.02
N ASP A 80 27.34 -3.18 5.76
CA ASP A 80 28.68 -3.14 6.32
C ASP A 80 29.66 -2.79 5.20
N CYS A 81 30.35 -1.66 5.38
CA CYS A 81 31.50 -1.26 4.58
C CYS A 81 32.71 -2.16 4.86
#